data_AF-A0A2H0AAB6-F1
#
_entry.id   AF-A0A2H0AAB6-F1
#
_cell.length_a   1.000
_cell.length_b   1.000
_cell.length_c   1.000
_cell.angle_alpha   90.00
_cell.angle_beta   90.00
_cell.angle_gamma   90.00
#
_symmetry.space_group_name_H-M   'P 1'
#
loop_
_entity.id
_entity.type
_entity.pdbx_description
1 polymer ?
#
loop_
_entity_poly.entity_id
_entity_poly.type
_entity_poly.pdbx_seq_one_letter_code
_entity_poly.pdbx_strand_id
1 'polypeptide(L)'
;MMHEIIGAGYCYPNELHHYWSILIVLYPYITGLIAGAFIISSFYHVFGMKELQPIARFSLISALGFTFCVGLPLLFHLGHPERALNMLFTPHLTSAMAGFGIIYASYGVLLCLEVWLIFRPEIVRYANQTKGVIKLFYSTCLRSYP
;
A
#
# COMPACT_ATOMS: atom_id res chain seq x y z
N MET A 1 -0.21 38.79 17.22
CA MET A 1 0.47 39.53 16.14
C MET A 1 -0.16 39.05 14.84
N MET A 2 -0.87 39.97 14.18
CA MET A 2 -1.71 39.73 13.00
C MET A 2 -0.85 39.31 11.80
N HIS A 3 -1.14 38.16 11.20
CA HIS A 3 -0.72 37.89 9.83
C HIS A 3 -1.93 38.05 8.90
N GLU A 4 -1.93 39.22 8.26
CA GLU A 4 -2.45 39.61 6.96
C GLU A 4 -3.86 39.17 6.52
N ILE A 5 -4.64 40.23 6.25
CA ILE A 5 -5.95 40.28 5.63
C ILE A 5 -5.90 39.65 4.23
N ILE A 6 -6.53 38.50 4.04
CA ILE A 6 -6.78 37.93 2.71
C ILE A 6 -8.20 38.30 2.28
N GLY A 7 -8.29 39.22 1.32
CA GLY A 7 -9.44 39.37 0.40
C GLY A 7 -10.67 40.10 0.94
N ALA A 8 -11.06 41.18 0.26
CA ALA A 8 -12.38 41.78 0.43
C ALA A 8 -13.47 40.83 -0.11
N GLY A 9 -14.03 39.97 0.75
CA GLY A 9 -15.14 39.06 0.42
C GLY A 9 -15.51 38.12 1.58
N TYR A 10 -16.76 37.63 1.60
CA TYR A 10 -17.21 36.62 2.58
C TYR A 10 -16.48 35.30 2.33
N CYS A 11 -15.55 34.94 3.23
CA CYS A 11 -14.91 33.62 3.24
C CYS A 11 -15.72 32.66 4.10
N TYR A 12 -15.94 31.44 3.61
CA TYR A 12 -16.66 30.43 4.40
C TYR A 12 -15.82 29.98 5.61
N PRO A 13 -16.45 29.58 6.73
CA PRO A 13 -15.72 29.05 7.89
C PRO A 13 -14.84 27.83 7.57
N ASN A 14 -15.20 27.08 6.52
CA ASN A 14 -14.43 25.93 6.01
C ASN A 14 -13.17 26.35 5.22
N GLU A 15 -13.05 27.60 4.81
CA GLU A 15 -11.92 28.14 4.05
C GLU A 15 -10.92 28.89 4.93
N LEU A 16 -11.34 29.27 6.15
CA LEU A 16 -10.49 29.96 7.14
C LEU A 16 -9.43 29.03 7.76
N HIS A 17 -9.62 27.71 7.69
CA HIS A 17 -8.70 26.71 8.23
C HIS A 17 -8.34 25.69 7.14
N HIS A 18 -7.04 25.46 6.92
CA HIS A 18 -6.58 24.40 6.04
C HIS A 18 -6.80 23.04 6.69
N TYR A 19 -7.92 22.39 6.39
CA TYR A 19 -8.22 21.05 6.89
C TYR A 19 -7.24 20.02 6.34
N TRP A 20 -6.85 20.11 5.06
CA TRP A 20 -5.96 19.15 4.44
C TRP A 20 -4.51 19.59 4.58
N SER A 21 -3.81 18.96 5.53
CA SER A 21 -2.40 19.24 5.83
C SER A 21 -1.46 18.28 5.10
N ILE A 22 -0.15 18.39 5.35
CA ILE A 22 0.89 17.56 4.76
C ILE A 22 0.61 16.05 4.84
N LEU A 23 -0.10 15.59 5.87
CA LEU A 23 -0.49 14.19 6.04
C LEU A 23 -1.39 13.68 4.92
N ILE A 24 -2.33 14.50 4.42
CA ILE A 24 -3.15 14.13 3.27
C ILE A 24 -2.34 14.16 1.98
N VAL A 25 -1.34 15.04 1.85
CA VAL A 25 -0.46 15.06 0.67
C VAL A 25 0.48 13.85 0.64
N LEU A 26 0.90 13.37 1.81
CA LEU A 26 1.77 12.22 1.95
C LEU A 26 1.07 10.90 1.53
N TYR A 27 -0.24 10.80 1.75
CA TYR A 27 -1.04 9.64 1.33
C TYR A 27 -0.93 9.33 -0.18
N PRO A 28 -1.35 10.22 -1.12
CA PRO A 28 -1.27 9.96 -2.54
C PRO A 28 0.18 9.83 -3.01
N TYR A 29 1.11 10.58 -2.40
CA TYR A 29 2.54 10.46 -2.70
C TYR A 29 3.06 9.03 -2.46
N ILE A 30 2.80 8.46 -1.28
CA ILE A 30 3.20 7.08 -0.97
C ILE A 30 2.44 6.08 -1.84
N THR A 31 1.13 6.26 -2.07
CA THR A 31 0.40 5.36 -2.99
C THR A 31 0.94 5.39 -4.42
N GLY A 32 1.42 6.55 -4.90
CA GLY A 32 2.07 6.69 -6.19
C GLY A 32 3.39 5.93 -6.26
N LEU A 33 4.19 5.96 -5.18
CA LEU A 33 5.42 5.17 -5.07
C LEU A 33 5.13 3.66 -5.12
N ILE A 34 4.08 3.22 -4.41
CA ILE A 34 3.64 1.81 -4.42
C ILE A 34 3.24 1.38 -5.85
N ALA A 35 2.43 2.20 -6.54
CA ALA A 35 2.00 1.92 -7.91
C ALA A 35 3.18 1.87 -8.89
N GLY A 36 4.12 2.82 -8.79
CA GLY A 36 5.32 2.83 -9.62
C GLY A 36 6.21 1.60 -9.41
N ALA A 37 6.42 1.19 -8.15
CA ALA A 37 7.21 0.02 -7.81
C ALA A 37 6.59 -1.30 -8.32
N PHE A 38 5.26 -1.40 -8.31
CA PHE A 38 4.53 -2.54 -8.88
C PHE A 38 4.59 -2.57 -10.41
N ILE A 39 4.51 -1.42 -11.07
CA ILE A 39 4.67 -1.34 -12.54
C ILE A 39 6.08 -1.83 -12.94
N ILE A 40 7.13 -1.42 -12.21
CA ILE A 40 8.49 -1.90 -12.45
C ILE A 40 8.59 -3.43 -12.32
N SER A 41 7.93 -4.01 -11.31
CA SER A 41 7.83 -5.48 -11.16
C SER A 41 7.16 -6.12 -12.37
N SER A 42 6.02 -5.56 -12.78
CA SER A 42 5.22 -6.07 -13.88
C SER A 42 5.99 -6.06 -15.21
N PHE A 43 6.79 -5.03 -15.49
CA PHE A 43 7.62 -4.99 -16.70
C PHE A 43 8.60 -6.15 -16.82
N TYR A 44 9.19 -6.59 -15.72
CA TYR A 44 10.05 -7.76 -15.74
C TYR A 44 9.25 -9.06 -15.82
N HIS A 45 8.28 -9.28 -14.93
CA HIS A 45 7.60 -10.57 -14.79
C HIS A 45 6.53 -10.85 -15.86
N VAL A 46 5.84 -9.82 -16.34
CA VAL A 46 4.76 -9.93 -17.34
C VAL A 46 5.29 -9.64 -18.75
N PHE A 47 6.08 -8.57 -18.90
CA PHE A 47 6.57 -8.13 -20.23
C PHE A 47 7.96 -8.66 -20.59
N GLY A 48 8.66 -9.34 -19.67
CA GLY A 48 9.93 -10.01 -19.96
C GLY A 48 11.14 -9.08 -20.11
N MET A 49 11.07 -7.84 -19.62
CA MET A 49 12.16 -6.86 -19.72
C MET A 49 13.33 -7.22 -18.79
N LYS A 50 14.32 -7.95 -19.31
CA LYS A 50 15.47 -8.47 -18.53
C LYS A 50 16.34 -7.37 -17.90
N GLU A 51 16.36 -6.17 -18.47
CA GLU A 51 17.10 -5.02 -17.93
C GLU A 51 16.64 -4.62 -16.51
N LEU A 52 15.37 -4.86 -16.19
CA LEU A 52 14.77 -4.51 -14.90
C LEU A 52 14.86 -5.64 -13.86
N GLN A 53 15.42 -6.80 -14.22
CA GLN A 53 15.57 -7.94 -13.33
C GLN A 53 16.17 -7.62 -11.94
N PRO A 54 17.27 -6.84 -11.82
CA PRO A 54 17.87 -6.58 -10.51
C PRO A 54 16.98 -5.71 -9.61
N ILE A 55 16.13 -4.88 -10.21
CA ILE A 55 15.27 -3.92 -9.49
C ILE A 55 13.89 -4.50 -9.23
N ALA A 56 13.38 -5.42 -10.08
CA ALA A 56 12.03 -5.96 -9.99
C ALA A 56 11.72 -6.64 -8.65
N ARG A 57 12.66 -7.45 -8.12
CA ARG A 57 12.46 -8.09 -6.80
C ARG A 57 12.51 -7.07 -5.65
N PHE A 58 13.36 -6.06 -5.77
CA PHE A 58 13.47 -5.00 -4.77
C PHE A 58 12.23 -4.09 -4.77
N SER A 59 11.68 -3.79 -5.94
CA SER A 59 10.50 -2.95 -6.09
C SER A 59 9.26 -3.61 -5.47
N LEU A 60 9.11 -4.92 -5.61
CA LEU A 60 8.06 -5.70 -4.94
C LEU A 60 8.09 -5.59 -3.42
N ILE A 61 9.26 -5.81 -2.81
CA ILE A 61 9.42 -5.74 -1.36
C ILE A 61 9.18 -4.30 -0.88
N SER A 62 9.67 -3.31 -1.63
CA SER A 62 9.45 -1.90 -1.33
C SER A 62 7.97 -1.53 -1.39
N ALA A 63 7.27 -1.96 -2.44
CA ALA A 63 5.82 -1.77 -2.58
C ALA A 63 5.06 -2.39 -1.40
N LEU A 64 5.46 -3.60 -0.98
CA LEU A 64 4.83 -4.31 0.13
C LEU A 64 5.03 -3.55 1.45
N GLY A 65 6.25 -3.08 1.72
CA GLY A 65 6.54 -2.27 2.91
C GLY A 65 5.77 -0.96 2.95
N PHE A 66 5.75 -0.22 1.84
CA PHE A 66 5.02 1.05 1.76
C PHE A 66 3.52 0.88 1.86
N THR A 67 2.96 -0.24 1.37
CA THR A 67 1.56 -0.60 1.55
C THR A 67 1.21 -0.57 3.04
N PHE A 68 1.93 -1.28 3.91
CA PHE A 68 1.64 -1.23 5.36
C PHE A 68 1.73 0.18 5.98
N CYS A 69 2.62 1.03 5.47
CA CYS A 69 2.84 2.38 6.02
C CYS A 69 1.84 3.43 5.51
N VAL A 70 1.18 3.21 4.35
CA VAL A 70 0.39 4.26 3.68
C VAL A 70 -0.84 4.70 4.46
N GLY A 71 -1.36 3.84 5.35
CA GLY A 71 -2.50 4.17 6.20
C GLY A 71 -2.14 5.11 7.35
N LEU A 72 -0.86 5.21 7.75
CA LEU A 72 -0.45 5.96 8.93
C LEU A 72 -0.71 7.47 8.82
N PRO A 73 -0.33 8.16 7.73
CA PRO A 73 -0.58 9.60 7.60
C PRO A 73 -2.07 9.92 7.67
N LEU A 74 -2.88 9.07 7.01
CA LEU A 74 -4.32 9.21 7.01
C LEU A 74 -4.90 9.00 8.42
N LEU A 75 -4.45 7.97 9.14
CA LEU A 75 -4.93 7.64 10.48
C LEU A 75 -4.60 8.76 11.47
N PHE A 76 -3.41 9.36 11.39
CA PHE A 76 -3.03 10.52 12.20
C PHE A 76 -3.73 11.81 11.79
N HIS A 77 -4.23 11.88 10.56
CA HIS A 77 -5.03 13.00 10.11
C HIS A 77 -6.49 12.91 10.59
N LEU A 78 -7.00 11.70 10.83
CA LEU A 78 -8.33 11.50 11.40
C LEU A 78 -8.35 11.97 12.86
N GLY A 79 -9.35 12.77 13.22
CA GLY A 79 -9.58 13.13 14.63
C GLY A 79 -10.01 11.95 15.51
N HIS A 80 -10.61 10.91 14.91
CA HIS A 80 -11.10 9.69 15.57
C HIS A 80 -10.61 8.45 14.82
N PRO A 81 -9.32 8.06 14.98
CA PRO A 81 -8.69 6.99 14.21
C PRO A 81 -9.35 5.61 14.41
N GLU A 82 -9.98 5.38 15.56
CA GLU A 82 -10.68 4.13 15.87
C GLU A 82 -11.84 3.83 14.93
N ARG A 83 -12.38 4.86 14.26
CA ARG A 83 -13.49 4.73 13.30
C ARG A 83 -13.03 4.45 11.87
N ALA A 84 -11.72 4.43 11.61
CA ALA A 84 -11.20 4.21 10.26
C ALA A 84 -11.65 2.87 9.65
N LEU A 85 -11.87 1.84 10.48
CA LEU A 85 -12.34 0.53 10.02
C LEU A 85 -13.80 0.54 9.54
N ASN A 86 -14.63 1.49 9.99
CA ASN A 86 -16.03 1.59 9.55
C ASN A 86 -16.12 1.85 8.04
N MET A 87 -15.10 2.49 7.47
CA MET A 87 -15.01 2.70 6.03
C MET A 87 -14.89 1.40 5.23
N LEU A 88 -14.27 0.36 5.81
CA LEU A 88 -14.12 -0.96 5.20
C LEU A 88 -15.35 -1.84 5.43
N PHE A 89 -15.91 -1.82 6.64
CA PHE A 89 -17.04 -2.69 7.02
C PHE A 89 -18.40 -2.16 6.59
N THR A 90 -18.59 -0.83 6.57
CA THR A 90 -19.85 -0.17 6.18
C THR A 90 -19.59 0.93 5.14
N PRO A 91 -19.15 0.59 3.91
CA PRO A 91 -18.74 1.56 2.92
C PRO A 91 -19.92 2.34 2.34
N HIS A 92 -19.80 3.66 2.28
CA HIS A 92 -20.71 4.51 1.52
C HIS A 92 -20.18 4.69 0.09
N LEU A 93 -20.82 4.07 -0.91
CA LEU A 93 -20.29 3.98 -2.27
C LEU A 93 -20.13 5.32 -2.99
N THR A 94 -20.87 6.36 -2.59
CA THR A 94 -20.68 7.71 -3.17
C THR A 94 -19.51 8.47 -2.55
N SER A 95 -18.90 7.95 -1.48
CA SER A 95 -17.75 8.57 -0.83
C SER A 95 -16.48 8.16 -1.57
N ALA A 96 -15.76 9.16 -2.09
CA ALA A 96 -14.44 8.96 -2.69
C ALA A 96 -13.49 8.24 -1.72
N MET A 97 -13.59 8.58 -0.43
CA MET A 97 -12.79 7.98 0.62
C MET A 97 -13.03 6.47 0.71
N ALA A 98 -14.28 6.02 0.80
CA ALA A 98 -14.62 4.59 0.84
C ALA A 98 -14.14 3.84 -0.42
N GLY A 99 -14.27 4.45 -1.60
CA GLY A 99 -13.75 3.90 -2.85
C GLY A 99 -12.23 3.67 -2.80
N PHE A 100 -11.46 4.66 -2.33
CA PHE A 100 -10.02 4.51 -2.15
C PHE A 100 -9.65 3.37 -1.20
N GLY A 101 -10.39 3.20 -0.09
CA GLY A 101 -10.16 2.11 0.85
C GLY A 101 -10.33 0.72 0.24
N ILE A 102 -11.40 0.54 -0.54
CA ILE A 102 -11.68 -0.73 -1.22
C ILE A 102 -10.61 -1.03 -2.27
N ILE A 103 -10.27 -0.05 -3.12
CA ILE A 103 -9.23 -0.21 -4.14
C ILE A 103 -7.90 -0.55 -3.47
N TYR A 104 -7.53 0.19 -2.44
CA TYR A 104 -6.31 -0.04 -1.67
C TYR A 104 -6.26 -1.45 -1.05
N ALA A 105 -7.35 -1.91 -0.42
CA ALA A 105 -7.41 -3.25 0.15
C ALA A 105 -7.28 -4.33 -0.93
N SER A 106 -7.99 -4.18 -2.06
CA SER A 106 -7.90 -5.10 -3.19
C SER A 106 -6.48 -5.16 -3.78
N TYR A 107 -5.82 -4.00 -3.88
CA TYR A 107 -4.45 -3.89 -4.35
C TYR A 107 -3.47 -4.54 -3.39
N GLY A 108 -3.64 -4.36 -2.07
CA GLY A 108 -2.82 -5.02 -1.06
C GLY A 108 -2.90 -6.55 -1.15
N VAL A 109 -4.09 -7.10 -1.42
CA VAL A 109 -4.25 -8.54 -1.66
C VAL A 109 -3.52 -8.98 -2.92
N LEU A 110 -3.67 -8.24 -4.04
CA LEU A 110 -2.97 -8.55 -5.29
C LEU A 110 -1.45 -8.51 -5.13
N LEU A 111 -0.93 -7.50 -4.44
CA LEU A 111 0.50 -7.35 -4.18
C LEU A 111 1.04 -8.48 -3.29
N CYS A 112 0.31 -8.86 -2.24
CA CYS A 112 0.66 -10.02 -1.41
C CYS A 112 0.70 -11.32 -2.24
N LEU A 113 -0.26 -11.52 -3.15
CA LEU A 113 -0.29 -12.67 -4.05
C LEU A 113 0.89 -12.64 -5.03
N GLU A 114 1.21 -11.49 -5.61
CA GLU A 114 2.34 -11.33 -6.54
C GLU A 114 3.67 -11.64 -5.84
N VAL A 115 3.92 -11.04 -4.67
CA VAL A 115 5.10 -11.32 -3.85
C VAL A 115 5.17 -12.80 -3.51
N TRP A 116 4.07 -13.38 -3.05
CA TRP A 116 4.01 -14.80 -2.72
C TRP A 116 4.37 -15.67 -3.93
N LEU A 117 3.78 -15.45 -5.09
CA LEU A 117 4.03 -16.22 -6.31
C LEU A 117 5.49 -16.08 -6.80
N ILE A 118 6.07 -14.89 -6.71
CA ILE A 118 7.43 -14.63 -7.21
C ILE A 118 8.50 -15.20 -6.28
N PHE A 119 8.30 -15.10 -4.96
CA PHE A 119 9.27 -15.60 -3.98
C PHE A 119 9.10 -17.10 -3.68
N ARG A 120 8.01 -17.75 -4.13
CA ARG A 120 7.77 -19.20 -3.94
C ARG A 120 8.99 -20.10 -4.24
N PRO A 121 9.72 -19.98 -5.37
CA PRO A 121 10.87 -20.84 -5.65
C PRO A 121 12.01 -20.68 -4.64
N GLU A 122 12.24 -19.45 -4.17
CA GLU A 122 13.23 -19.16 -3.13
C GLU A 122 12.80 -19.79 -1.80
N ILE A 123 11.52 -19.67 -1.44
CA ILE A 123 10.95 -20.29 -0.23
C ILE A 123 11.15 -21.82 -0.25
N VAL A 124 10.92 -22.48 -1.39
CA VAL A 124 11.17 -23.92 -1.57
C VAL A 124 12.66 -24.24 -1.42
N ARG A 125 13.55 -23.44 -2.02
CA ARG A 125 15.00 -23.62 -1.89
C ARG A 125 15.44 -23.53 -0.42
N TYR A 126 14.94 -22.53 0.31
CA TYR A 126 15.20 -22.39 1.75
C TYR A 126 14.62 -23.54 2.58
N ALA A 127 13.44 -24.03 2.21
CA ALA A 127 12.81 -25.19 2.87
C ALA A 127 13.63 -26.48 2.72
N ASN A 128 14.26 -26.68 1.55
CA ASN A 128 15.11 -27.84 1.28
C ASN A 128 16.48 -27.76 1.98
N GLN A 129 16.99 -26.55 2.22
CA GLN A 129 18.25 -26.33 2.94
C GLN A 129 18.08 -26.40 4.47
N THR A 130 16.88 -26.11 4.98
CA THR A 130 16.61 -26.06 6.42
C THR A 130 16.13 -27.42 6.95
N LYS A 131 16.68 -27.85 8.10
CA LYS A 131 16.23 -29.06 8.81
C LYS A 131 15.31 -28.70 9.98
N GLY A 132 14.39 -29.60 10.34
CA GLY A 132 13.54 -29.46 11.54
C GLY A 132 12.16 -28.80 11.30
N VAL A 133 11.59 -28.21 12.36
CA VAL A 133 10.20 -27.67 12.39
C VAL A 133 9.95 -26.55 11.36
N ILE A 134 10.99 -25.81 10.97
CA ILE A 134 10.92 -24.76 9.95
C ILE A 134 10.59 -25.36 8.57
N LYS A 135 11.06 -26.58 8.28
CA LYS A 135 10.70 -27.31 7.05
C LYS A 135 9.22 -27.66 7.01
N LEU A 136 8.62 -27.98 8.15
CA LEU A 136 7.18 -28.29 8.27
C LEU A 136 6.33 -27.04 7.97
N PHE A 137 6.75 -25.88 8.49
CA PHE A 137 6.09 -24.60 8.22
C PHE A 137 6.13 -24.26 6.72
N TYR A 138 7.31 -24.32 6.10
CA TYR A 138 7.45 -24.07 4.66
C TYR A 138 6.71 -25.11 3.81
N SER A 139 6.79 -26.40 4.16
CA SER A 139 6.13 -27.48 3.43
C SER A 139 4.60 -27.40 3.49
N THR A 140 4.03 -26.94 4.61
CA THR A 140 2.57 -26.73 4.74
C THR A 140 2.11 -25.56 3.88
N CYS A 141 2.89 -24.48 3.86
CA CYS A 141 2.63 -23.31 3.01
C CYS A 141 2.80 -23.61 1.50
N LEU A 142 3.59 -24.65 1.16
CA LEU A 142 3.97 -25.02 -0.21
C LEU A 142 3.33 -26.33 -0.72
N ARG A 143 2.30 -26.87 -0.05
CA ARG A 143 1.75 -28.24 -0.23
C ARG A 143 1.26 -28.63 -1.64
N SER A 144 1.28 -27.74 -2.63
CA SER A 144 0.74 -27.96 -3.99
C SER A 144 1.79 -27.99 -5.11
N TYR A 145 3.08 -28.14 -4.80
CA TYR A 145 4.13 -28.22 -5.82
C TYR A 145 4.35 -29.69 -6.25
N PRO A 146 4.22 -30.05 -7.55
CA PRO A 146 4.70 -31.33 -8.06
C PRO A 146 6.23 -31.42 -8.11
#